data_AF-A0A949Q9T5-F1
#
_entry.id   AF-A0A949Q9T5-F1
#
_cell.length_a   1.000
_cell.length_b   1.000
_cell.length_c   1.000
_cell.angle_alpha   90.00
_cell.angle_beta   90.00
_cell.angle_gamma   90.00
#
_symmetry.space_group_name_H-M   'P 1'
#
loop_
_entity.id
_entity.type
_entity.pdbx_description
1 polymer ?
#
loop_
_entity_poly.entity_id
_entity_poly.type
_entity_poly.pdbx_seq_one_letter_code
_entity_poly.pdbx_strand_id
1 'polypeptide(L)'
;MGGSVTLTADQVGLFDSTAIDASGATGGGTVLVGGDYQGKSPDVANASASYVGADVTLYANATEQGDGGKVIVWADGYTRYQGYISAQGGVAGGDGGFAEVSGKQTLAFEGTVDLKAAQGNTGTLLLDPTNLTISATNNSINGTSPFTPSGASSTLSVSTLAAALDNASVTVTTVGSPDNSEAGDITVANSIGWFTATKLTLQAAGAITINDSVNIQSFDGSLALIAGTGITQNTTTPGRLLIGGTTELSTTSGNISLTSSTNQMTGSVSATAAGSIALTNANSLVLGNVSAGGAVALVTSANSGSITSGGTFAAASL
;
A
#
# COMPACT_ATOMS: atom_id res chain seq x y z
N MET A 1 13.00 13.19 22.20
CA MET A 1 12.57 11.94 21.54
C MET A 1 11.63 11.19 22.46
N GLY A 2 10.64 10.52 21.89
CA GLY A 2 9.65 9.72 22.61
C GLY A 2 10.19 8.41 23.17
N GLY A 3 9.35 7.70 23.94
CA GLY A 3 9.68 6.44 24.60
C GLY A 3 9.64 5.21 23.68
N SER A 4 9.77 4.03 24.26
CA SER A 4 9.57 2.75 23.56
C SER A 4 8.64 1.85 24.37
N VAL A 5 7.65 1.25 23.71
CA VAL A 5 6.73 0.26 24.28
C VAL A 5 6.76 -0.98 23.40
N THR A 6 6.93 -2.16 24.00
CA THR A 6 6.93 -3.44 23.29
C THR A 6 6.05 -4.44 24.04
N LEU A 7 5.05 -4.96 23.35
CA LEU A 7 4.09 -5.94 23.86
C LEU A 7 4.25 -7.23 23.06
N THR A 8 4.68 -8.30 23.72
CA THR A 8 4.90 -9.62 23.09
C THR A 8 4.18 -10.71 23.88
N ALA A 9 3.56 -11.62 23.15
CA ALA A 9 2.94 -12.84 23.62
C ALA A 9 2.62 -13.69 22.37
N ASP A 10 2.20 -14.95 22.54
CA ASP A 10 1.67 -15.73 21.43
C ASP A 10 0.40 -15.07 20.84
N GLN A 11 -0.49 -14.55 21.70
CA GLN A 11 -1.61 -13.71 21.29
C GLN A 11 -1.56 -12.37 22.02
N VAL A 12 -1.55 -11.27 21.27
CA VAL A 12 -1.54 -9.90 21.83
C VAL A 12 -2.86 -9.21 21.52
N GLY A 13 -3.61 -8.82 22.54
CA GLY A 13 -4.89 -8.13 22.39
C GLY A 13 -4.91 -6.81 23.16
N LEU A 14 -5.27 -5.73 22.46
CA LEU A 14 -5.58 -4.42 23.04
C LEU A 14 -7.08 -4.20 22.93
N PHE A 15 -7.74 -4.00 24.08
CA PHE A 15 -9.19 -3.95 24.19
C PHE A 15 -9.66 -2.60 24.73
N ASP A 16 -10.95 -2.34 24.57
CA ASP A 16 -11.63 -1.13 25.07
C ASP A 16 -10.85 0.14 24.69
N SER A 17 -10.79 1.11 25.60
CA SER A 17 -10.12 2.40 25.43
C SER A 17 -8.63 2.39 25.79
N THR A 18 -7.92 1.29 25.48
CA THR A 18 -6.47 1.20 25.72
C THR A 18 -5.73 2.31 24.95
N ALA A 19 -4.86 3.04 25.65
CA ALA A 19 -4.02 4.08 25.06
C ALA A 19 -2.54 3.78 25.34
N ILE A 20 -1.73 3.72 24.27
CA ILE A 20 -0.27 3.61 24.35
C ILE A 20 0.32 4.89 23.77
N ASP A 21 1.10 5.61 24.56
CA ASP A 21 1.71 6.86 24.13
C ASP A 21 3.23 6.82 24.29
N ALA A 22 3.91 6.81 23.14
CA ALA A 22 5.35 6.92 22.99
C ALA A 22 5.75 8.24 22.31
N SER A 23 4.90 9.28 22.33
CA SER A 23 5.20 10.58 21.72
C SER A 23 6.35 11.32 22.43
N GLY A 24 6.97 12.29 21.74
CA GLY A 24 8.02 13.13 22.32
C GLY A 24 8.20 14.47 21.61
N ALA A 25 8.77 15.46 22.30
CA ALA A 25 8.91 16.82 21.77
C ALA A 25 9.74 16.89 20.48
N THR A 26 10.94 16.31 20.50
CA THR A 26 11.91 16.39 19.41
C THR A 26 11.93 15.19 18.46
N GLY A 27 10.87 14.40 18.45
CA GLY A 27 10.77 13.17 17.67
C GLY A 27 9.88 12.13 18.37
N GLY A 28 9.07 11.42 17.61
CA GLY A 28 8.23 10.33 18.09
C GLY A 28 9.03 9.11 18.54
N GLY A 29 8.42 8.30 19.40
CA GLY A 29 8.99 7.07 19.93
C GLY A 29 8.65 5.83 19.12
N THR A 30 8.64 4.66 19.77
CA THR A 30 8.32 3.38 19.13
C THR A 30 7.25 2.62 19.92
N VAL A 31 6.25 2.08 19.22
CA VAL A 31 5.26 1.14 19.78
C VAL A 31 5.28 -0.14 18.95
N LEU A 32 5.56 -1.28 19.59
CA LEU A 32 5.57 -2.60 18.98
C LEU A 32 4.50 -3.48 19.66
N VAL A 33 3.55 -4.00 18.87
CA VAL A 33 2.45 -4.85 19.33
C VAL A 33 2.51 -6.17 18.56
N GLY A 34 2.92 -7.24 19.23
CA GLY A 34 2.99 -8.59 18.65
C GLY A 34 4.18 -8.84 17.71
N GLY A 35 5.09 -7.89 17.50
CA GLY A 35 6.29 -8.08 16.68
C GLY A 35 6.95 -6.76 16.31
N ASP A 36 8.06 -6.83 15.57
CA ASP A 36 8.74 -5.68 14.98
C ASP A 36 8.62 -5.71 13.45
N TYR A 37 9.33 -4.81 12.77
CA TYR A 37 9.26 -4.60 11.33
C TYR A 37 9.34 -5.90 10.52
N GLN A 38 8.28 -6.17 9.78
CA GLN A 38 8.08 -7.38 8.98
C GLN A 38 8.30 -8.71 9.72
N GLY A 39 8.21 -8.71 11.05
CA GLY A 39 8.51 -9.87 11.89
C GLY A 39 9.94 -10.41 11.74
N LYS A 40 10.88 -9.59 11.27
CA LYS A 40 12.27 -10.00 10.95
C LYS A 40 13.25 -9.84 12.11
N SER A 41 12.86 -9.13 13.17
CA SER A 41 13.72 -8.90 14.32
C SER A 41 13.86 -10.18 15.15
N PRO A 42 15.07 -10.70 15.36
CA PRO A 42 15.28 -11.87 16.22
C PRO A 42 15.08 -11.54 17.71
N ASP A 43 15.10 -10.25 18.08
CA ASP A 43 15.02 -9.78 19.45
C ASP A 43 13.58 -9.56 19.94
N VAL A 44 12.60 -9.58 19.03
CA VAL A 44 11.18 -9.38 19.33
C VAL A 44 10.40 -10.61 18.86
N ALA A 45 9.86 -11.37 19.80
CA ALA A 45 9.04 -12.54 19.48
C ALA A 45 7.75 -12.12 18.76
N ASN A 46 7.45 -12.80 17.65
CA ASN A 46 6.23 -12.58 16.88
C ASN A 46 5.04 -13.31 17.53
N ALA A 47 3.91 -12.63 17.60
CA ALA A 47 2.62 -13.21 17.96
C ALA A 47 2.09 -14.07 16.81
N SER A 48 1.37 -15.15 17.14
CA SER A 48 0.55 -15.89 16.18
C SER A 48 -0.71 -15.12 15.82
N ALA A 49 -1.25 -14.29 16.74
CA ALA A 49 -2.37 -13.40 16.45
C ALA A 49 -2.32 -12.08 17.23
N SER A 50 -2.70 -10.99 16.57
CA SER A 50 -2.77 -9.65 17.16
C SER A 50 -4.15 -9.02 16.97
N TYR A 51 -4.69 -8.43 18.03
CA TYR A 51 -5.96 -7.72 18.02
C TYR A 51 -5.82 -6.29 18.57
N VAL A 52 -6.33 -5.32 17.82
CA VAL A 52 -6.44 -3.92 18.24
C VAL A 52 -7.88 -3.48 18.06
N GLY A 53 -8.58 -3.25 19.18
CA GLY A 53 -9.97 -2.81 19.20
C GLY A 53 -10.21 -1.41 18.64
N ALA A 54 -11.47 -1.09 18.35
CA ALA A 54 -11.86 0.15 17.68
C ALA A 54 -11.56 1.43 18.48
N ASP A 55 -11.62 1.34 19.81
CA ASP A 55 -11.37 2.47 20.72
C ASP A 55 -9.91 2.56 21.19
N VAL A 56 -9.02 1.68 20.66
CA VAL A 56 -7.60 1.66 21.01
C VAL A 56 -6.85 2.75 20.26
N THR A 57 -5.95 3.44 20.96
CA THR A 57 -5.09 4.50 20.40
C THR A 57 -3.61 4.21 20.62
N LEU A 58 -2.82 4.34 19.56
CA LEU A 58 -1.37 4.14 19.57
C LEU A 58 -0.68 5.41 19.06
N TYR A 59 0.07 6.07 19.94
CA TYR A 59 0.72 7.34 19.66
C TYR A 59 2.25 7.22 19.62
N ALA A 60 2.85 7.80 18.60
CA ALA A 60 4.28 8.01 18.48
C ALA A 60 4.55 9.36 17.79
N ASN A 61 3.89 10.44 18.23
CA ASN A 61 4.00 11.75 17.59
C ASN A 61 5.28 12.49 17.97
N ALA A 62 5.77 13.35 17.07
CA ALA A 62 6.59 14.49 17.45
C ALA A 62 5.70 15.69 17.78
N THR A 63 5.88 16.33 18.94
CA THR A 63 4.99 17.43 19.36
C THR A 63 5.54 18.83 19.09
N GLU A 64 6.85 18.97 18.83
CA GLU A 64 7.49 20.25 18.52
C GLU A 64 8.24 20.19 17.18
N GLN A 65 9.55 19.97 17.19
CA GLN A 65 10.38 19.84 15.98
C GLN A 65 11.03 18.46 15.96
N GLY A 66 10.60 17.60 15.05
CA GLY A 66 11.14 16.26 14.86
C GLY A 66 10.19 15.39 14.05
N ASP A 67 10.69 14.24 13.60
CA ASP A 67 9.92 13.31 12.80
C ASP A 67 8.94 12.50 13.66
N GLY A 68 7.82 12.10 13.07
CA GLY A 68 6.93 11.11 13.66
C GLY A 68 7.65 9.79 13.89
N GLY A 69 7.20 9.06 14.91
CA GLY A 69 7.81 7.81 15.35
C GLY A 69 7.35 6.59 14.56
N LYS A 70 7.52 5.41 15.19
CA LYS A 70 7.27 4.11 14.59
C LYS A 70 6.17 3.36 15.36
N VAL A 71 5.14 2.88 14.67
CA VAL A 71 4.12 2.00 15.28
C VAL A 71 3.97 0.72 14.47
N ILE A 72 4.09 -0.44 15.10
CA ILE A 72 3.99 -1.74 14.43
C ILE A 72 2.99 -2.61 15.17
N VAL A 73 2.04 -3.15 14.41
CA VAL A 73 1.12 -4.21 14.83
C VAL A 73 1.39 -5.42 13.93
N TRP A 74 1.90 -6.49 14.50
CA TRP A 74 2.36 -7.66 13.76
C TRP A 74 1.75 -8.95 14.30
N ALA A 75 1.46 -9.89 13.39
CA ALA A 75 1.30 -11.30 13.71
C ALA A 75 1.73 -12.18 12.54
N ASP A 76 2.32 -13.34 12.84
CA ASP A 76 2.68 -14.38 11.86
C ASP A 76 1.44 -15.10 11.27
N GLY A 77 0.32 -15.06 11.99
CA GLY A 77 -0.97 -15.60 11.55
C GLY A 77 -1.95 -14.50 11.16
N TYR A 78 -2.71 -14.04 12.15
CA TYR A 78 -3.85 -13.16 11.92
C TYR A 78 -3.72 -11.84 12.69
N THR A 79 -3.91 -10.73 11.99
CA THR A 79 -4.06 -9.41 12.62
C THR A 79 -5.46 -8.85 12.34
N ARG A 80 -6.18 -8.50 13.41
CA ARG A 80 -7.42 -7.71 13.34
C ARG A 80 -7.19 -6.34 13.96
N TYR A 81 -7.23 -5.32 13.12
CA TYR A 81 -6.95 -3.94 13.51
C TYR A 81 -8.13 -3.03 13.20
N GLN A 82 -8.69 -2.41 14.23
CA GLN A 82 -9.83 -1.49 14.15
C GLN A 82 -9.55 -0.13 14.80
N GLY A 83 -8.42 0.03 15.48
CA GLY A 83 -8.09 1.22 16.27
C GLY A 83 -7.51 2.39 15.45
N TYR A 84 -6.83 3.29 16.17
CA TYR A 84 -6.20 4.48 15.63
C TYR A 84 -4.70 4.54 15.94
N ILE A 85 -3.89 4.79 14.91
CA ILE A 85 -2.46 5.06 15.04
C ILE A 85 -2.21 6.53 14.68
N SER A 86 -1.37 7.22 15.46
CA SER A 86 -0.84 8.52 15.09
C SER A 86 0.65 8.62 15.33
N ALA A 87 1.38 8.96 14.27
CA ALA A 87 2.81 9.24 14.30
C ALA A 87 3.09 10.43 13.39
N GLN A 88 2.51 11.58 13.72
CA GLN A 88 2.66 12.82 12.99
C GLN A 88 4.03 13.46 13.23
N GLY A 89 4.52 14.15 12.20
CA GLY A 89 5.67 15.04 12.31
C GLY A 89 5.37 16.29 13.14
N GLY A 90 6.41 16.87 13.72
CA GLY A 90 6.30 18.02 14.60
C GLY A 90 5.74 19.28 13.92
N VAL A 91 4.97 20.07 14.67
CA VAL A 91 4.35 21.32 14.16
C VAL A 91 5.35 22.36 13.68
N ALA A 92 6.58 22.33 14.22
CA ALA A 92 7.67 23.24 13.85
C ALA A 92 8.62 22.65 12.80
N GLY A 93 8.39 21.41 12.34
CA GLY A 93 9.22 20.73 11.35
C GLY A 93 9.38 19.23 11.64
N GLY A 94 9.73 18.48 10.60
CA GLY A 94 9.90 17.02 10.62
C GLY A 94 8.92 16.32 9.69
N ASP A 95 9.27 15.10 9.30
CA ASP A 95 8.46 14.24 8.44
C ASP A 95 7.47 13.41 9.27
N GLY A 96 6.44 12.90 8.60
CA GLY A 96 5.50 11.96 9.17
C GLY A 96 6.18 10.62 9.45
N GLY A 97 5.69 9.93 10.46
CA GLY A 97 6.26 8.66 10.93
C GLY A 97 5.90 7.46 10.07
N PHE A 98 6.16 6.28 10.62
CA PHE A 98 5.91 5.01 9.97
C PHE A 98 4.93 4.16 10.78
N ALA A 99 3.93 3.58 10.10
CA ALA A 99 3.07 2.57 10.68
C ALA A 99 3.11 1.29 9.86
N GLU A 100 3.14 0.14 10.53
CA GLU A 100 2.92 -1.17 9.92
C GLU A 100 1.78 -1.89 10.62
N VAL A 101 0.83 -2.41 9.84
CA VAL A 101 -0.19 -3.33 10.35
C VAL A 101 -0.22 -4.56 9.46
N SER A 102 0.27 -5.66 10.00
CA SER A 102 0.58 -6.86 9.23
C SER A 102 0.00 -8.08 9.89
N GLY A 103 -0.66 -8.91 9.09
CA GLY A 103 -1.07 -10.25 9.47
C GLY A 103 -0.56 -11.15 8.37
N LYS A 104 0.60 -11.76 8.59
CA LYS A 104 1.40 -12.39 7.54
C LYS A 104 0.60 -13.40 6.71
N GLN A 105 -0.32 -14.13 7.35
CA GLN A 105 -1.31 -14.95 6.64
C GLN A 105 -2.54 -14.11 6.28
N THR A 106 -3.25 -13.61 7.29
CA THR A 106 -4.51 -12.87 7.08
C THR A 106 -4.51 -11.54 7.83
N LEU A 107 -4.90 -10.47 7.13
CA LEU A 107 -5.05 -9.13 7.66
C LEU A 107 -6.51 -8.67 7.54
N ALA A 108 -7.09 -8.31 8.67
CA ALA A 108 -8.35 -7.60 8.79
C ALA A 108 -8.08 -6.15 9.23
N PHE A 109 -7.87 -5.25 8.25
CA PHE A 109 -7.63 -3.83 8.50
C PHE A 109 -8.91 -3.02 8.30
N GLU A 110 -9.42 -2.42 9.39
CA GLU A 110 -10.60 -1.54 9.40
C GLU A 110 -10.39 -0.25 10.22
N GLY A 111 -9.22 -0.10 10.85
CA GLY A 111 -8.89 1.09 11.62
C GLY A 111 -8.40 2.25 10.76
N THR A 112 -7.88 3.27 11.43
CA THR A 112 -7.40 4.50 10.81
C THR A 112 -5.97 4.83 11.26
N VAL A 113 -5.29 5.67 10.47
CA VAL A 113 -3.94 6.15 10.75
C VAL A 113 -3.84 7.65 10.46
N ASP A 114 -3.00 8.36 11.21
CA ASP A 114 -2.58 9.73 10.89
C ASP A 114 -1.06 9.85 10.96
N LEU A 115 -0.44 9.96 9.79
CA LEU A 115 1.00 10.08 9.60
C LEU A 115 1.35 11.38 8.89
N LYS A 116 0.50 12.41 8.98
CA LYS A 116 0.77 13.70 8.32
C LYS A 116 1.98 14.40 8.94
N ALA A 117 2.57 15.29 8.15
CA ALA A 117 3.51 16.29 8.61
C ALA A 117 3.12 17.65 8.05
N ALA A 118 3.06 18.68 8.90
CA ALA A 118 2.66 20.01 8.47
C ALA A 118 3.70 20.71 7.59
N GLN A 119 4.99 20.36 7.76
CA GLN A 119 6.14 21.02 7.12
C GLN A 119 7.09 20.03 6.43
N GLY A 120 6.72 18.76 6.38
CA GLY A 120 7.55 17.67 5.89
C GLY A 120 6.76 16.73 4.98
N ASN A 121 7.37 15.60 4.65
CA ASN A 121 6.71 14.56 3.88
C ASN A 121 5.69 13.81 4.75
N THR A 122 4.52 13.52 4.20
CA THR A 122 3.58 12.60 4.83
C THR A 122 4.21 11.22 4.96
N GLY A 123 4.03 10.60 6.12
CA GLY A 123 4.55 9.28 6.46
C GLY A 123 3.90 8.14 5.69
N THR A 124 4.32 6.91 6.01
CA THR A 124 3.90 5.70 5.27
C THR A 124 3.23 4.68 6.17
N LEU A 125 2.08 4.17 5.72
CA LEU A 125 1.43 2.97 6.22
C LEU A 125 1.83 1.77 5.36
N LEU A 126 2.37 0.72 5.98
CA LEU A 126 2.62 -0.58 5.38
C LEU A 126 1.54 -1.58 5.81
N LEU A 127 0.93 -2.25 4.84
CA LEU A 127 0.02 -3.38 5.04
C LEU A 127 0.63 -4.61 4.37
N ASP A 128 0.85 -5.70 5.11
CA ASP A 128 1.57 -6.90 4.63
C ASP A 128 0.81 -8.22 4.92
N PRO A 129 -0.19 -8.59 4.10
CA PRO A 129 -0.81 -9.93 4.11
C PRO A 129 -0.20 -10.91 3.09
N THR A 130 -0.63 -12.18 3.11
CA THR A 130 -0.23 -13.17 2.09
C THR A 130 -0.79 -12.84 0.70
N ASN A 131 -2.09 -12.56 0.60
CA ASN A 131 -2.83 -12.17 -0.61
C ASN A 131 -3.75 -11.01 -0.27
N LEU A 132 -4.10 -10.17 -1.26
CA LEU A 132 -5.04 -9.08 -1.04
C LEU A 132 -6.02 -8.85 -2.19
N THR A 133 -7.31 -8.76 -1.87
CA THR A 133 -8.31 -8.16 -2.75
C THR A 133 -8.72 -6.78 -2.23
N ILE A 134 -8.69 -5.76 -3.09
CA ILE A 134 -9.28 -4.45 -2.81
C ILE A 134 -10.72 -4.46 -3.32
N SER A 135 -11.69 -4.35 -2.42
CA SER A 135 -13.11 -4.56 -2.70
C SER A 135 -14.01 -3.54 -2.02
N ALA A 136 -15.29 -3.49 -2.39
CA ALA A 136 -16.28 -2.62 -1.75
C ALA A 136 -16.48 -2.91 -0.26
N THR A 137 -16.37 -4.16 0.18
CA THR A 137 -16.57 -4.58 1.58
C THR A 137 -15.41 -5.42 2.08
N ASN A 138 -15.12 -5.34 3.38
CA ASN A 138 -14.17 -6.24 4.05
C ASN A 138 -14.93 -7.43 4.64
N ASN A 139 -14.69 -8.63 4.13
CA ASN A 139 -15.37 -9.84 4.60
C ASN A 139 -14.46 -10.69 5.52
N SER A 140 -13.30 -10.16 5.90
CA SER A 140 -12.28 -10.84 6.72
C SER A 140 -12.58 -10.77 8.23
N ILE A 141 -13.72 -10.19 8.61
CA ILE A 141 -14.17 -9.98 10.00
C ILE A 141 -15.56 -10.58 10.23
N ASN A 142 -15.64 -11.90 10.34
CA ASN A 142 -16.89 -12.59 10.67
C ASN A 142 -16.76 -13.58 11.85
N GLY A 143 -15.61 -13.60 12.55
CA GLY A 143 -15.34 -14.51 13.67
C GLY A 143 -15.87 -14.02 15.01
N THR A 144 -16.32 -14.93 15.87
CA THR A 144 -16.68 -14.67 17.28
C THR A 144 -15.47 -14.41 18.17
N SER A 145 -14.30 -14.96 17.82
CA SER A 145 -13.03 -14.71 18.49
C SER A 145 -12.24 -13.62 17.75
N PRO A 146 -11.65 -12.65 18.47
CA PRO A 146 -10.83 -11.60 17.88
C PRO A 146 -9.50 -12.10 17.30
N PHE A 147 -9.10 -13.35 17.59
CA PHE A 147 -7.81 -13.95 17.21
C PHE A 147 -7.91 -15.00 16.11
N THR A 148 -9.10 -15.21 15.53
CA THR A 148 -9.31 -16.21 14.47
C THR A 148 -9.89 -15.56 13.21
N PRO A 149 -9.28 -15.78 12.03
CA PRO A 149 -9.82 -15.26 10.78
C PRO A 149 -11.10 -16.02 10.39
N SER A 150 -12.01 -15.34 9.70
CA SER A 150 -13.23 -15.95 9.15
C SER A 150 -13.10 -16.45 7.71
N GLY A 151 -11.94 -16.24 7.08
CA GLY A 151 -11.62 -16.64 5.70
C GLY A 151 -10.10 -16.65 5.49
N ALA A 152 -9.64 -17.28 4.41
CA ALA A 152 -8.21 -17.45 4.14
C ALA A 152 -7.54 -16.17 3.60
N SER A 153 -8.21 -15.45 2.68
CA SER A 153 -7.61 -14.31 1.98
C SER A 153 -8.02 -12.97 2.60
N SER A 154 -7.11 -11.99 2.56
CA SER A 154 -7.33 -10.66 3.11
C SER A 154 -8.10 -9.78 2.12
N THR A 155 -9.06 -9.01 2.63
CA THR A 155 -9.77 -7.99 1.84
C THR A 155 -9.56 -6.61 2.46
N LEU A 156 -9.15 -5.64 1.65
CA LEU A 156 -9.08 -4.23 2.04
C LEU A 156 -10.26 -3.49 1.40
N SER A 157 -11.07 -2.81 2.22
CA SER A 157 -12.18 -2.04 1.67
C SER A 157 -11.67 -0.77 0.97
N VAL A 158 -12.32 -0.38 -0.13
CA VAL A 158 -11.99 0.86 -0.86
C VAL A 158 -12.13 2.10 0.03
N SER A 159 -13.11 2.13 0.94
CA SER A 159 -13.33 3.26 1.85
C SER A 159 -12.22 3.35 2.91
N THR A 160 -11.78 2.22 3.46
CA THR A 160 -10.66 2.19 4.41
C THR A 160 -9.35 2.61 3.74
N LEU A 161 -9.08 2.12 2.52
CA LEU A 161 -7.89 2.52 1.77
C LEU A 161 -7.90 4.02 1.43
N ALA A 162 -9.03 4.57 0.98
CA ALA A 162 -9.15 5.99 0.69
C ALA A 162 -8.91 6.85 1.95
N ALA A 163 -9.51 6.48 3.09
CA ALA A 163 -9.31 7.18 4.35
C ALA A 163 -7.85 7.13 4.85
N ALA A 164 -7.15 6.02 4.60
CA ALA A 164 -5.72 5.91 4.89
C ALA A 164 -4.89 6.82 3.97
N LEU A 165 -5.20 6.85 2.66
CA LEU A 165 -4.51 7.70 1.67
C LEU A 165 -4.72 9.20 1.91
N ASP A 166 -5.80 9.60 2.58
CA ASP A 166 -5.99 10.99 3.02
C ASP A 166 -5.00 11.42 4.12
N ASN A 167 -4.37 10.48 4.83
CA ASN A 167 -3.54 10.75 6.00
C ASN A 167 -2.15 10.11 5.96
N ALA A 168 -1.84 9.29 4.96
CA ALA A 168 -0.58 8.58 4.78
C ALA A 168 -0.34 8.24 3.30
N SER A 169 0.92 8.07 2.88
CA SER A 169 1.19 7.20 1.73
C SER A 169 0.96 5.75 2.14
N VAL A 170 0.37 4.94 1.27
CA VAL A 170 0.02 3.55 1.60
C VAL A 170 0.80 2.61 0.70
N THR A 171 1.52 1.67 1.33
CA THR A 171 2.11 0.52 0.66
C THR A 171 1.34 -0.72 1.08
N VAL A 172 0.71 -1.39 0.13
CA VAL A 172 0.22 -2.74 0.34
C VAL A 172 1.18 -3.71 -0.33
N THR A 173 1.82 -4.55 0.46
CA THR A 173 2.74 -5.57 -0.02
C THR A 173 2.16 -6.96 0.24
N THR A 174 2.45 -7.91 -0.63
CA THR A 174 2.18 -9.33 -0.38
C THR A 174 3.47 -10.12 -0.51
N VAL A 175 3.60 -11.17 0.30
CA VAL A 175 4.82 -12.02 0.32
C VAL A 175 4.60 -13.42 -0.25
N GLY A 176 3.36 -13.76 -0.64
CA GLY A 176 2.98 -15.13 -1.00
C GLY A 176 2.96 -16.06 0.22
N SER A 177 2.27 -17.19 0.07
CA SER A 177 2.11 -18.11 1.19
C SER A 177 3.38 -18.94 1.42
N PRO A 178 3.76 -19.25 2.68
CA PRO A 178 4.90 -20.12 2.96
C PRO A 178 4.81 -21.52 2.33
N ASP A 179 3.59 -22.01 2.09
CA ASP A 179 3.31 -23.31 1.47
C ASP A 179 3.08 -23.22 -0.06
N ASN A 180 3.17 -22.03 -0.64
CA ASN A 180 2.90 -21.72 -2.05
C ASN A 180 1.44 -22.02 -2.50
N SER A 181 0.48 -22.14 -1.58
CA SER A 181 -0.95 -22.25 -1.89
C SER A 181 -1.52 -20.97 -2.50
N GLU A 182 -0.99 -19.83 -2.08
CA GLU A 182 -1.29 -18.49 -2.56
C GLU A 182 -0.03 -17.86 -3.18
N ALA A 183 -0.16 -17.37 -4.42
CA ALA A 183 0.93 -16.78 -5.20
C ALA A 183 1.35 -15.37 -4.74
N GLY A 184 0.59 -14.76 -3.83
CA GLY A 184 0.82 -13.38 -3.41
C GLY A 184 0.28 -12.36 -4.38
N ASP A 185 -0.91 -12.60 -4.93
CA ASP A 185 -1.54 -11.69 -5.90
C ASP A 185 -2.22 -10.51 -5.19
N ILE A 186 -2.26 -9.37 -5.87
CA ILE A 186 -3.12 -8.24 -5.52
C ILE A 186 -4.17 -8.06 -6.62
N THR A 187 -5.44 -8.13 -6.25
CA THR A 187 -6.57 -7.87 -7.16
C THR A 187 -7.27 -6.57 -6.78
N VAL A 188 -7.40 -5.65 -7.72
CA VAL A 188 -8.23 -4.44 -7.59
C VAL A 188 -9.59 -4.72 -8.20
N ALA A 189 -10.55 -5.12 -7.35
CA ALA A 189 -11.88 -5.54 -7.77
C ALA A 189 -12.90 -4.40 -7.83
N ASN A 190 -12.65 -3.31 -7.12
CA ASN A 190 -13.51 -2.12 -7.12
C ASN A 190 -12.69 -0.84 -7.25
N SER A 191 -13.35 0.22 -7.72
CA SER A 191 -12.68 1.49 -8.00
C SER A 191 -12.09 2.13 -6.74
N ILE A 192 -10.86 2.63 -6.86
CA ILE A 192 -10.14 3.36 -5.82
C ILE A 192 -10.05 4.83 -6.25
N GLY A 193 -10.27 5.73 -5.30
CA GLY A 193 -10.06 7.17 -5.51
C GLY A 193 -9.47 7.82 -4.26
N TRP A 194 -8.47 8.70 -4.44
CA TRP A 194 -7.96 9.58 -3.38
C TRP A 194 -7.54 10.93 -3.96
N PHE A 195 -7.59 11.98 -3.15
CA PHE A 195 -7.50 13.37 -3.63
C PHE A 195 -6.36 14.18 -2.99
N THR A 196 -5.43 13.49 -2.34
CA THR A 196 -4.20 14.05 -1.78
C THR A 196 -3.01 13.68 -2.66
N ALA A 197 -1.89 14.38 -2.49
CA ALA A 197 -0.63 14.09 -3.19
C ALA A 197 0.09 12.83 -2.66
N THR A 198 -0.57 12.00 -1.84
CA THR A 198 0.01 10.78 -1.29
C THR A 198 0.16 9.70 -2.37
N LYS A 199 1.04 8.73 -2.09
CA LYS A 199 1.33 7.62 -3.01
C LYS A 199 0.62 6.34 -2.57
N LEU A 200 -0.05 5.69 -3.51
CA LEU A 200 -0.47 4.30 -3.38
C LEU A 200 0.58 3.39 -4.04
N THR A 201 1.15 2.47 -3.29
CA THR A 201 2.03 1.41 -3.80
C THR A 201 1.35 0.06 -3.60
N LEU A 202 1.14 -0.67 -4.68
CA LEU A 202 0.73 -2.07 -4.65
C LEU A 202 1.95 -2.91 -5.05
N GLN A 203 2.43 -3.73 -4.13
CA GLN A 203 3.61 -4.56 -4.30
C GLN A 203 3.23 -6.03 -4.14
N ALA A 204 2.96 -6.72 -5.25
CA ALA A 204 2.59 -8.12 -5.25
C ALA A 204 3.81 -9.05 -5.38
N ALA A 205 3.91 -10.09 -4.54
CA ALA A 205 4.83 -11.20 -4.82
C ALA A 205 4.43 -11.96 -6.10
N GLY A 206 3.13 -12.02 -6.40
CA GLY A 206 2.56 -12.60 -7.60
C GLY A 206 2.23 -11.54 -8.66
N ALA A 207 1.01 -11.57 -9.17
CA ALA A 207 0.48 -10.64 -10.16
C ALA A 207 -0.30 -9.49 -9.51
N ILE A 208 -0.42 -8.38 -10.26
CA ILE A 208 -1.39 -7.32 -10.00
C ILE A 208 -2.43 -7.34 -11.12
N THR A 209 -3.70 -7.52 -10.76
CA THR A 209 -4.82 -7.49 -11.70
C THR A 209 -5.79 -6.38 -11.35
N ILE A 210 -6.10 -5.52 -12.33
CA ILE A 210 -7.16 -4.51 -12.24
C ILE A 210 -8.35 -5.02 -13.04
N ASN A 211 -9.47 -5.26 -12.37
CA ASN A 211 -10.66 -5.84 -13.00
C ASN A 211 -11.33 -4.88 -14.00
N ASP A 212 -12.23 -5.45 -14.80
CA ASP A 212 -13.10 -4.71 -15.68
C ASP A 212 -13.93 -3.65 -14.94
N SER A 213 -14.18 -2.51 -15.59
CA SER A 213 -14.93 -1.37 -15.05
C SER A 213 -14.35 -0.77 -13.75
N VAL A 214 -13.10 -1.10 -13.40
CA VAL A 214 -12.41 -0.56 -12.22
C VAL A 214 -11.59 0.65 -12.59
N ASN A 215 -11.79 1.74 -11.84
CA ASN A 215 -10.97 2.92 -11.94
C ASN A 215 -9.97 3.01 -10.78
N ILE A 216 -8.76 3.49 -11.05
CA ILE A 216 -7.82 3.94 -10.00
C ILE A 216 -7.54 5.41 -10.28
N GLN A 217 -7.90 6.30 -9.35
CA GLN A 217 -7.96 7.73 -9.64
C GLN A 217 -7.34 8.58 -8.53
N SER A 218 -6.41 9.45 -8.91
CA SER A 218 -5.94 10.56 -8.12
C SER A 218 -5.50 11.72 -9.02
N PHE A 219 -5.89 12.94 -8.67
CA PHE A 219 -5.56 14.14 -9.46
C PHE A 219 -4.16 14.68 -9.18
N ASP A 220 -3.62 14.42 -7.99
CA ASP A 220 -2.30 14.90 -7.57
C ASP A 220 -1.41 13.77 -7.02
N GLY A 221 -2.01 12.64 -6.62
CA GLY A 221 -1.32 11.51 -6.05
C GLY A 221 -0.60 10.65 -7.08
N SER A 222 0.32 9.82 -6.58
CA SER A 222 1.15 8.92 -7.40
C SER A 222 0.77 7.46 -7.20
N LEU A 223 1.01 6.64 -8.22
CA LEU A 223 0.73 5.21 -8.21
C LEU A 223 1.99 4.41 -8.50
N ALA A 224 2.26 3.39 -7.70
CA ALA A 224 3.24 2.36 -8.01
C ALA A 224 2.58 0.99 -8.05
N LEU A 225 2.77 0.25 -9.14
CA LEU A 225 2.38 -1.14 -9.31
C LEU A 225 3.66 -1.95 -9.51
N ILE A 226 3.98 -2.82 -8.55
CA ILE A 226 5.19 -3.64 -8.54
C ILE A 226 4.75 -5.09 -8.39
N ALA A 227 4.98 -5.93 -9.39
CA ALA A 227 4.55 -7.33 -9.36
C ALA A 227 5.74 -8.29 -9.54
N GLY A 228 5.71 -9.46 -8.91
CA GLY A 228 6.67 -10.52 -9.21
C GLY A 228 6.45 -11.13 -10.60
N THR A 229 5.21 -11.14 -11.09
CA THR A 229 4.85 -11.74 -12.38
C THR A 229 4.32 -10.73 -13.40
N GLY A 230 3.07 -10.33 -13.34
CA GLY A 230 2.46 -9.48 -14.36
C GLY A 230 1.62 -8.37 -13.77
N ILE A 231 1.52 -7.27 -14.51
CA ILE A 231 0.57 -6.19 -14.23
C ILE A 231 -0.43 -6.17 -15.37
N THR A 232 -1.70 -6.42 -15.08
CA THR A 232 -2.76 -6.50 -16.09
C THR A 232 -3.94 -5.61 -15.74
N GLN A 233 -4.38 -4.81 -16.70
CA GLN A 233 -5.67 -4.15 -16.71
C GLN A 233 -6.62 -4.91 -17.63
N ASN A 234 -7.74 -5.41 -17.10
CA ASN A 234 -8.77 -6.03 -17.93
C ASN A 234 -9.52 -4.96 -18.73
N THR A 235 -9.80 -5.26 -19.99
CA THR A 235 -10.37 -4.30 -20.95
C THR A 235 -11.62 -4.81 -21.67
N THR A 236 -12.29 -5.85 -21.16
CA THR A 236 -13.58 -6.29 -21.69
C THR A 236 -14.64 -5.20 -21.50
N THR A 237 -14.62 -4.54 -20.35
CA THR A 237 -15.27 -3.23 -20.15
C THR A 237 -14.24 -2.30 -19.51
N PRO A 238 -13.68 -1.33 -20.25
CA PRO A 238 -12.51 -0.61 -19.78
C PRO A 238 -12.86 0.32 -18.61
N GLY A 239 -12.17 0.11 -17.49
CA GLY A 239 -11.98 1.17 -16.50
C GLY A 239 -10.83 2.10 -16.90
N ARG A 240 -10.51 3.09 -16.06
CA ARG A 240 -9.39 4.01 -16.29
C ARG A 240 -8.43 4.12 -15.12
N LEU A 241 -7.16 4.24 -15.43
CA LEU A 241 -6.18 4.88 -14.57
C LEU A 241 -6.24 6.39 -14.80
N LEU A 242 -6.52 7.21 -13.79
CA LEU A 242 -6.29 8.66 -13.83
C LEU A 242 -5.30 9.00 -12.75
N ILE A 243 -4.04 9.24 -13.12
CA ILE A 243 -2.98 9.48 -12.16
C ILE A 243 -2.31 10.80 -12.50
N GLY A 244 -2.50 11.76 -11.61
CA GLY A 244 -1.94 13.10 -11.63
C GLY A 244 -0.44 13.14 -11.49
N GLY A 245 0.04 12.48 -10.43
CA GLY A 245 1.45 12.33 -10.08
C GLY A 245 2.15 11.26 -10.92
N THR A 246 3.25 10.71 -10.40
CA THR A 246 4.03 9.70 -11.13
C THR A 246 3.31 8.36 -11.18
N THR A 247 3.53 7.62 -12.27
CA THR A 247 3.15 6.21 -12.37
C THR A 247 4.42 5.37 -12.50
N GLU A 248 4.63 4.45 -11.56
CA GLU A 248 5.76 3.53 -11.54
C GLU A 248 5.27 2.11 -11.73
N LEU A 249 5.78 1.42 -12.74
CA LEU A 249 5.39 0.06 -13.09
C LEU A 249 6.63 -0.83 -13.10
N SER A 250 6.60 -1.94 -12.39
CA SER A 250 7.74 -2.87 -12.35
C SER A 250 7.29 -4.31 -12.30
N THR A 251 7.95 -5.18 -13.07
CA THR A 251 7.78 -6.62 -12.99
C THR A 251 9.13 -7.34 -13.01
N THR A 252 9.32 -8.34 -12.14
CA THR A 252 10.57 -9.14 -12.10
C THR A 252 10.54 -10.34 -13.04
N SER A 253 9.34 -10.79 -13.42
CA SER A 253 9.08 -11.69 -14.55
C SER A 253 7.90 -11.13 -15.37
N GLY A 254 7.34 -11.87 -16.34
CA GLY A 254 6.09 -11.52 -17.02
C GLY A 254 6.00 -10.13 -17.69
N ASN A 255 4.77 -9.67 -17.95
CA ASN A 255 4.48 -8.51 -18.79
C ASN A 255 3.75 -7.40 -18.01
N ILE A 256 3.82 -6.19 -18.55
CA ILE A 256 2.97 -5.05 -18.16
C ILE A 256 1.97 -4.80 -19.29
N SER A 257 0.68 -4.84 -19.00
CA SER A 257 -0.41 -4.58 -19.95
C SER A 257 -1.46 -3.65 -19.35
N LEU A 258 -1.35 -2.36 -19.63
CA LEU A 258 -2.28 -1.30 -19.24
C LEU A 258 -2.85 -0.63 -20.51
N THR A 259 -3.74 -1.34 -21.19
CA THR A 259 -4.10 -1.04 -22.58
C THR A 259 -5.47 -0.36 -22.75
N SER A 260 -6.14 0.02 -21.67
CA SER A 260 -7.38 0.78 -21.76
C SER A 260 -7.17 2.13 -22.46
N SER A 261 -7.97 2.40 -23.49
CA SER A 261 -7.96 3.67 -24.22
C SER A 261 -8.44 4.86 -23.40
N THR A 262 -8.96 4.63 -22.20
CA THR A 262 -9.45 5.69 -21.31
C THR A 262 -8.45 6.09 -20.23
N ASN A 263 -7.30 5.39 -20.13
CA ASN A 263 -6.23 5.73 -19.20
C ASN A 263 -5.75 7.17 -19.41
N GLN A 264 -5.41 7.86 -18.33
CA GLN A 264 -5.01 9.26 -18.27
C GLN A 264 -3.92 9.40 -17.20
N MET A 265 -2.76 8.84 -17.47
CA MET A 265 -1.55 9.09 -16.68
C MET A 265 -0.97 10.42 -17.17
N THR A 266 -1.01 11.46 -16.33
CA THR A 266 -0.59 12.82 -16.70
C THR A 266 0.80 13.17 -16.20
N GLY A 267 1.24 12.57 -15.09
CA GLY A 267 2.63 12.64 -14.66
C GLY A 267 3.52 11.66 -15.44
N SER A 268 4.82 11.66 -15.08
CA SER A 268 5.80 10.78 -15.71
C SER A 268 5.49 9.30 -15.43
N VAL A 269 5.55 8.47 -16.47
CA VAL A 269 5.34 7.03 -16.41
C VAL A 269 6.68 6.31 -16.60
N SER A 270 7.16 5.64 -15.56
CA SER A 270 8.33 4.75 -15.64
C SER A 270 7.87 3.30 -15.61
N ALA A 271 8.43 2.47 -16.49
CA ALA A 271 8.00 1.08 -16.64
C ALA A 271 9.20 0.15 -16.87
N THR A 272 9.38 -0.84 -15.99
CA THR A 272 10.40 -1.89 -16.16
C THR A 272 9.74 -3.26 -16.17
N ALA A 273 9.96 -4.05 -17.22
CA ALA A 273 9.46 -5.41 -17.29
C ALA A 273 10.52 -6.39 -17.79
N ALA A 274 10.55 -7.58 -17.19
CA ALA A 274 11.34 -8.68 -17.72
C ALA A 274 10.79 -9.18 -19.07
N GLY A 275 9.48 -9.10 -19.28
CA GLY A 275 8.82 -9.38 -20.55
C GLY A 275 8.47 -8.10 -21.31
N SER A 276 7.31 -8.10 -21.95
CA SER A 276 6.82 -7.00 -22.79
C SER A 276 6.08 -5.92 -21.98
N ILE A 277 6.08 -4.70 -22.52
CA ILE A 277 5.34 -3.56 -22.00
C ILE A 277 4.32 -3.12 -23.05
N ALA A 278 3.05 -3.04 -22.68
CA ALA A 278 1.98 -2.47 -23.49
C ALA A 278 1.24 -1.40 -22.68
N LEU A 279 1.36 -0.13 -23.10
CA LEU A 279 0.72 1.01 -22.45
C LEU A 279 -0.13 1.78 -23.45
N THR A 280 -1.40 2.00 -23.10
CA THR A 280 -2.28 2.94 -23.80
C THR A 280 -2.59 4.10 -22.87
N ASN A 281 -2.53 5.32 -23.40
CA ASN A 281 -2.94 6.55 -22.71
C ASN A 281 -3.87 7.36 -23.62
N ALA A 282 -4.89 8.00 -23.06
CA ALA A 282 -5.83 8.81 -23.81
C ALA A 282 -5.18 10.08 -24.35
N ASN A 283 -4.33 10.69 -23.52
CA ASN A 283 -3.61 11.93 -23.82
C ASN A 283 -2.14 11.64 -24.15
N SER A 284 -1.32 12.70 -24.23
CA SER A 284 0.14 12.54 -24.30
C SER A 284 0.67 11.66 -23.17
N LEU A 285 1.68 10.86 -23.48
CA LEU A 285 2.35 9.98 -22.53
C LEU A 285 3.76 10.51 -22.32
N VAL A 286 4.05 10.98 -21.11
CA VAL A 286 5.39 11.40 -20.72
C VAL A 286 6.07 10.21 -20.04
N LEU A 287 7.11 9.69 -20.66
CA LEU A 287 7.88 8.57 -20.14
C LEU A 287 9.02 9.06 -19.26
N GLY A 288 9.21 8.37 -18.14
CA GLY A 288 10.46 8.35 -17.39
C GLY A 288 11.39 7.28 -17.96
N ASN A 289 11.89 6.40 -17.10
CA ASN A 289 12.70 5.27 -17.55
C ASN A 289 11.81 4.12 -18.03
N VAL A 290 12.08 3.60 -19.22
CA VAL A 290 11.40 2.44 -19.80
C VAL A 290 12.42 1.37 -20.16
N SER A 291 12.22 0.16 -19.64
CA SER A 291 13.08 -0.99 -19.93
C SER A 291 12.24 -2.25 -20.07
N ALA A 292 12.28 -2.92 -21.22
CA ALA A 292 11.60 -4.19 -21.44
C ALA A 292 12.56 -5.25 -21.94
N GLY A 293 12.48 -6.47 -21.39
CA GLY A 293 13.13 -7.64 -21.98
C GLY A 293 12.43 -8.15 -23.24
N GLY A 294 11.16 -7.78 -23.43
CA GLY A 294 10.35 -8.07 -24.61
C GLY A 294 10.05 -6.85 -25.48
N ALA A 295 8.87 -6.86 -26.11
CA ALA A 295 8.42 -5.77 -26.97
C ALA A 295 7.85 -4.60 -26.17
N VAL A 296 7.98 -3.38 -26.69
CA VAL A 296 7.37 -2.17 -26.12
C VAL A 296 6.34 -1.59 -27.09
N ALA A 297 5.06 -1.70 -26.74
CA ALA A 297 3.94 -1.10 -27.47
C ALA A 297 3.38 0.10 -26.69
N LEU A 298 3.49 1.30 -27.25
CA LEU A 298 3.00 2.53 -26.63
C LEU A 298 1.99 3.19 -27.57
N VAL A 299 0.80 3.49 -27.05
CA VAL A 299 -0.30 4.06 -27.83
C VAL A 299 -0.86 5.29 -27.12
N THR A 300 -1.01 6.39 -27.86
CA THR A 300 -1.83 7.53 -27.43
C THR A 300 -3.09 7.58 -28.28
N SER A 301 -4.29 7.59 -27.68
CA SER A 301 -5.54 7.52 -28.45
C SER A 301 -6.12 8.87 -28.89
N ALA A 302 -5.59 10.00 -28.41
CA ALA A 302 -5.94 11.33 -28.93
C ALA A 302 -5.26 11.60 -30.27
N ASN A 303 -5.99 12.25 -31.20
CA ASN A 303 -5.51 12.65 -32.53
C ASN A 303 -4.25 13.56 -32.52
N SER A 304 -3.88 14.12 -31.36
CA SER A 304 -2.67 14.93 -31.16
C SER A 304 -1.85 14.50 -29.93
N GLY A 305 -2.06 13.28 -29.43
CA GLY A 305 -1.24 12.74 -28.35
C GLY A 305 0.21 12.57 -28.78
N SER A 306 1.15 13.02 -27.95
CA SER A 306 2.58 12.81 -28.16
C SER A 306 3.13 11.83 -27.12
N ILE A 307 4.11 11.03 -27.53
CA ILE A 307 4.91 10.23 -26.61
C ILE A 307 6.27 10.91 -26.50
N THR A 308 6.62 11.35 -25.30
CA THR A 308 7.91 12.01 -25.02
C THR A 308 8.67 11.18 -24.00
N SER A 309 9.99 11.07 -24.14
CA SER A 309 10.85 10.39 -23.16
C SER A 309 11.74 11.41 -22.46
N GLY A 310 11.64 11.48 -21.14
CA GLY A 310 12.54 12.24 -20.27
C GLY A 310 13.62 11.36 -19.62
N GLY A 311 13.53 10.03 -19.75
CA GLY A 311 14.46 9.07 -19.17
C GLY A 311 15.10 8.14 -20.21
N THR A 312 15.74 7.08 -19.72
CA THR A 312 16.33 6.04 -20.56
C THR A 312 15.26 5.16 -21.18
N PHE A 313 15.47 4.75 -22.44
CA PHE A 313 14.57 3.85 -23.15
C PHE A 313 15.37 2.64 -23.66
N ALA A 314 14.97 1.43 -23.26
CA ALA A 314 15.56 0.17 -23.69
C ALA A 314 14.46 -0.87 -23.97
N ALA A 315 14.50 -1.51 -25.13
CA ALA A 315 13.56 -2.55 -25.54
C ALA A 315 14.24 -3.57 -26.44
N ALA A 316 13.81 -4.83 -26.39
CA ALA A 316 14.29 -5.84 -27.34
C ALA A 316 13.70 -5.62 -28.75
N SER A 317 12.46 -5.09 -28.82
CA SER A 317 11.81 -4.66 -30.06
C SER A 317 10.76 -3.58 -29.79
N LEU A 318 10.45 -2.79 -30.82
CA LEU A 318 9.39 -1.77 -30.85
C LEU A 318 8.22 -2.26 -31.71
#